data_AF-A0A914SDR4-F1
#
_entry.id   AF-A0A914SDR4-F1
#
_cell.length_a   1.000
_cell.length_b   1.000
_cell.length_c   1.000
_cell.angle_alpha   90.00
_cell.angle_beta   90.00
_cell.angle_gamma   90.00
#
_symmetry.space_group_name_H-M   'P 1'
#
loop_
_entity.id
_entity.type
_entity.pdbx_description
1 polymer ?
#
loop_
_entity_poly.entity_id
_entity_poly.type
_entity_poly.pdbx_seq_one_letter_code
_entity_poly.pdbx_strand_id
1 'polypeptide(L)'
;MCHDRGYLVTQEELDQTLDNFKETFGDKPSERKPGRNELTILVAHNDDPTDQMFAICQQMQEQAITRAIIVVQAGMTPSAKQAITDMAPKYTLEQFLEAELMVNITEHELVPEHVVMNNEEKTELLAR
;
A
#
# COMPACT_ATOMS: atom_id res chain seq x y z
N MET A 1 5.07 3.96 -7.05
CA MET A 1 3.70 3.40 -6.83
C MET A 1 2.65 4.45 -6.46
N CYS A 2 2.67 5.06 -5.27
CA CYS A 2 1.59 6.00 -4.88
C CYS A 2 1.59 7.26 -5.76
N HIS A 3 2.77 7.82 -6.04
CA HIS A 3 2.96 8.92 -6.98
C HIS A 3 2.41 8.58 -8.39
N ASP A 4 2.75 7.41 -8.94
CA ASP A 4 2.30 6.98 -10.29
C ASP A 4 0.79 6.76 -10.38
N ARG A 5 0.13 6.51 -9.25
CA ARG A 5 -1.34 6.44 -9.14
C ARG A 5 -2.01 7.81 -8.97
N GLY A 6 -1.22 8.90 -8.95
CA GLY A 6 -1.70 10.27 -8.82
C GLY A 6 -1.96 10.71 -7.37
N TYR A 7 -1.48 9.96 -6.36
CA TYR A 7 -1.52 10.44 -4.97
C TYR A 7 -0.45 11.51 -4.76
N LEU A 8 -0.76 12.47 -3.89
CA LEU A 8 0.19 13.50 -3.51
C LEU A 8 1.33 12.88 -2.70
N VAL A 9 2.52 12.86 -3.28
CA VAL A 9 3.78 12.44 -2.63
C VAL A 9 4.79 13.55 -2.93
N THR A 10 5.48 14.02 -1.89
CA THR A 10 6.47 15.08 -2.04
C THR A 10 7.77 14.55 -2.64
N GLN A 11 8.54 15.42 -3.28
CA GLN A 11 9.85 15.03 -3.82
C GLN A 11 10.81 14.60 -2.70
N GLU A 12 10.70 15.19 -1.50
CA GLU A 12 11.49 14.82 -0.33
C GLU A 12 11.21 13.38 0.14
N GLU A 13 9.95 12.92 0.06
CA GLU A 13 9.59 11.54 0.35
C GLU A 13 10.10 10.55 -0.72
N LEU A 14 10.14 10.98 -1.98
CA LEU A 14 10.65 10.15 -3.09
C LEU A 14 12.18 10.00 -3.06
N ASP A 15 12.88 11.09 -2.75
CA ASP A 15 14.36 11.15 -2.75
C ASP A 15 14.95 10.84 -1.36
N GLN A 16 14.16 10.29 -0.44
CA GLN A 16 14.63 9.95 0.90
C GLN A 16 15.82 8.99 0.84
N THR A 17 16.95 9.42 1.39
CA THR A 17 18.15 8.58 1.47
C THR A 17 18.02 7.53 2.58
N LEU A 18 18.78 6.45 2.46
CA LEU A 18 18.84 5.41 3.50
C LEU A 18 19.29 5.99 4.85
N ASP A 19 20.21 6.94 4.87
CA ASP A 19 20.68 7.56 6.11
C ASP A 19 19.56 8.38 6.77
N ASN A 20 18.84 9.20 6.00
CA ASN A 20 17.69 9.95 6.49
C ASN A 20 16.57 9.02 7.00
N PHE A 21 16.36 7.90 6.32
CA PHE A 21 15.42 6.87 6.75
C PHE A 21 15.83 6.29 8.11
N LYS A 22 17.11 5.93 8.27
CA LYS A 22 17.66 5.41 9.53
C LYS A 22 17.64 6.44 10.66
N GLU A 23 17.82 7.72 10.36
CA GLU A 23 17.69 8.79 11.36
C GLU A 23 16.24 8.91 11.86
N THR A 24 15.27 8.80 10.95
CA THR A 24 13.85 8.94 11.26
C THR A 24 13.29 7.71 11.98
N PHE A 25 13.57 6.51 11.45
CA PHE A 25 12.95 5.26 11.92
C PHE A 25 13.89 4.36 12.72
N GLY A 26 15.19 4.61 12.68
CA GLY A 26 16.22 3.80 13.34
C GLY A 26 16.69 2.60 12.49
N ASP A 27 17.88 2.08 12.85
CA ASP A 27 18.57 0.98 12.15
C ASP A 27 18.94 -0.16 13.11
N LYS A 28 18.16 -0.34 14.16
CA LYS A 28 18.44 -1.33 15.21
C LYS A 28 17.30 -2.32 15.33
N PRO A 29 17.31 -3.40 14.52
CA PRO A 29 16.28 -4.42 14.58
C PRO A 29 16.15 -5.06 15.97
N SER A 30 17.26 -5.14 16.73
CA SER A 30 17.27 -5.62 18.12
C SER A 30 16.43 -4.78 19.07
N GLU A 31 16.21 -3.50 18.75
CA GLU A 31 15.38 -2.55 19.50
C GLU A 31 14.00 -2.37 18.85
N ARG A 32 13.61 -3.23 17.89
CA ARG A 32 12.40 -3.11 17.04
C ARG A 32 12.35 -1.80 16.24
N LYS A 33 13.51 -1.33 15.76
CA LYS A 33 13.64 -0.15 14.90
C LYS A 33 14.26 -0.54 13.55
N PRO A 34 13.64 -0.21 12.40
CA PRO A 34 12.40 0.57 12.27
C PRO A 34 11.17 -0.20 12.76
N GLY A 35 10.30 0.49 13.49
CA GLY A 35 9.02 -0.08 13.92
C GLY A 35 8.07 -0.11 12.73
N ARG A 36 7.48 -1.26 12.39
CA ARG A 36 6.58 -1.34 11.21
C ARG A 36 5.34 -0.48 11.35
N ASN A 37 4.88 -0.29 12.58
CA ASN A 37 3.82 0.65 12.93
C ASN A 37 4.17 2.10 12.56
N GLU A 38 5.45 2.47 12.56
CA GLU A 38 5.93 3.80 12.19
C GLU A 38 5.99 3.98 10.67
N LEU A 39 6.01 2.87 9.91
CA LEU A 39 5.93 2.85 8.44
C LEU A 39 4.49 2.80 7.93
N THR A 40 3.51 2.74 8.82
CA THR A 40 2.08 2.69 8.48
C THR A 40 1.52 4.10 8.34
N ILE A 41 1.07 4.46 7.14
CA ILE A 41 0.51 5.79 6.84
C ILE A 41 -0.89 6.01 7.47
N LEU A 42 -1.52 4.95 8.00
CA LEU A 42 -2.79 4.99 8.75
C LEU A 42 -2.84 3.90 9.84
N VAL A 43 -2.89 4.34 11.10
CA VAL A 43 -2.72 3.56 12.33
C VAL A 43 -3.58 2.28 12.41
N ALA A 44 -2.97 1.18 12.85
CA ALA A 44 -3.65 0.17 13.65
C ALA A 44 -2.67 -0.43 14.68
N HIS A 45 -3.00 -0.28 15.96
CA HIS A 45 -2.31 -0.92 17.08
C HIS A 45 -3.06 -2.22 17.41
N ASN A 46 -2.45 -3.38 17.14
CA ASN A 46 -2.77 -4.66 17.79
C ASN A 46 -1.74 -5.72 17.43
N ASP A 47 -1.41 -6.60 18.38
CA ASP A 47 -0.37 -7.62 18.24
C ASP A 47 -0.87 -8.94 17.60
N ASP A 48 -2.17 -9.08 17.32
CA ASP A 48 -2.74 -10.28 16.67
C ASP A 48 -3.00 -10.03 15.17
N PRO A 49 -2.40 -10.84 14.26
CA PRO A 49 -2.55 -10.68 12.81
C PRO A 49 -3.98 -10.90 12.28
N THR A 50 -4.86 -11.58 13.02
CA THR A 50 -6.28 -11.75 12.66
C THR A 50 -7.09 -10.51 13.04
N ASP A 51 -6.85 -9.95 14.22
CA ASP A 51 -7.52 -8.74 14.70
C ASP A 51 -7.07 -7.48 13.96
N GLN A 52 -5.85 -7.48 13.42
CA GLN A 52 -5.34 -6.38 12.60
C GLN A 52 -6.21 -6.09 11.37
N MET A 53 -6.70 -7.11 10.66
CA MET A 53 -7.55 -6.90 9.47
C MET A 53 -8.89 -6.26 9.86
N PHE A 54 -9.51 -6.73 10.95
CA PHE A 54 -10.75 -6.13 11.45
C PHE A 54 -10.54 -4.69 11.92
N ALA A 55 -9.44 -4.41 12.61
CA ALA A 55 -9.08 -3.05 13.03
C ALA A 55 -8.89 -2.10 11.82
N ILE A 56 -8.19 -2.55 10.77
CA ILE A 56 -8.02 -1.78 9.52
C ILE A 56 -9.38 -1.52 8.87
N CYS A 57 -10.22 -2.53 8.74
CA CYS A 57 -11.55 -2.42 8.18
C CYS A 57 -12.44 -1.42 8.96
N GLN A 58 -12.37 -1.45 10.29
CA GLN A 58 -13.10 -0.51 11.14
C GLN A 58 -12.58 0.93 10.96
N GLN A 59 -11.26 1.12 10.93
CA GLN A 59 -10.66 2.44 10.69
C GLN A 59 -11.05 3.01 9.32
N MET A 60 -11.09 2.16 8.29
CA MET A 60 -11.56 2.57 6.97
C MET A 60 -13.02 3.02 6.98
N GLN A 61 -13.87 2.37 7.78
CA GLN A 61 -15.27 2.78 7.95
C GLN A 61 -15.37 4.11 8.69
N GLU A 62 -14.65 4.28 9.81
CA GLU A 62 -14.66 5.48 10.65
C GLU A 62 -14.14 6.71 9.91
N GLN A 63 -13.07 6.56 9.14
CA GLN A 63 -12.42 7.65 8.41
C GLN A 63 -12.93 7.80 6.97
N ALA A 64 -13.97 7.05 6.59
CA ALA A 64 -14.54 7.02 5.25
C ALA A 64 -13.49 6.76 4.13
N ILE A 65 -12.47 5.96 4.44
CA ILE A 65 -11.44 5.57 3.48
C ILE A 65 -12.00 4.43 2.62
N THR A 66 -12.00 4.63 1.31
CA THR A 66 -12.57 3.68 0.34
C THR A 66 -11.53 2.72 -0.23
N ARG A 67 -10.24 3.06 -0.14
CA ARG A 67 -9.12 2.28 -0.70
C ARG A 67 -8.01 2.12 0.32
N ALA A 68 -7.50 0.90 0.49
CA ALA A 68 -6.29 0.66 1.28
C ALA A 68 -5.34 -0.32 0.59
N ILE A 69 -4.05 -0.12 0.84
CA ILE A 69 -2.95 -0.98 0.40
C ILE A 69 -2.37 -1.64 1.66
N ILE A 70 -2.35 -2.97 1.68
CA ILE A 70 -1.88 -3.78 2.79
C ILE A 70 -0.60 -4.49 2.35
N VAL A 71 0.52 -4.19 3.01
CA VAL A 71 1.81 -4.83 2.74
C VAL A 71 2.07 -5.90 3.81
N VAL A 72 2.28 -7.14 3.39
CA VAL A 72 2.51 -8.29 4.29
C VAL A 72 3.84 -8.96 3.98
N GLN A 73 4.54 -9.45 4.99
CA GLN A 73 5.81 -10.16 4.77
C GLN A 73 5.63 -11.58 4.22
N ALA A 74 4.56 -12.22 4.67
CA ALA A 74 4.17 -13.55 4.29
C ALA A 74 2.69 -13.51 3.90
N GLY A 75 2.22 -14.54 3.20
CA GLY A 75 0.83 -14.58 2.75
C GLY A 75 -0.18 -14.40 3.90
N MET A 76 -1.33 -13.81 3.58
CA MET A 76 -2.42 -13.65 4.53
C MET A 76 -3.06 -14.99 4.91
N THR A 77 -3.57 -15.06 6.15
CA THR A 77 -4.39 -16.19 6.61
C THR A 77 -5.69 -16.28 5.77
N PRO A 78 -6.29 -17.48 5.63
CA PRO A 78 -7.55 -17.63 4.90
C PRO A 78 -8.68 -16.73 5.43
N SER A 79 -8.75 -16.52 6.75
CA SER A 79 -9.74 -15.63 7.38
C SER A 79 -9.55 -14.17 6.97
N ALA A 80 -8.32 -13.67 6.93
CA ALA A 80 -8.03 -12.30 6.48
C ALA A 80 -8.36 -12.10 4.99
N LYS A 81 -8.10 -13.10 4.14
CA LYS A 81 -8.50 -13.08 2.72
C LYS A 81 -10.02 -13.03 2.56
N GLN A 82 -10.75 -13.77 3.39
CA GLN A 82 -12.21 -13.75 3.38
C GLN A 82 -12.73 -12.36 3.78
N ALA A 83 -12.17 -11.75 4.84
CA ALA A 83 -12.57 -10.40 5.28
C ALA A 83 -12.38 -9.34 4.19
N ILE A 84 -11.29 -9.43 3.41
CA ILE A 84 -11.08 -8.55 2.25
C ILE A 84 -12.21 -8.70 1.22
N THR A 85 -12.60 -9.95 0.95
CA THR A 85 -13.66 -10.27 -0.02
C THR A 85 -15.01 -9.78 0.45
N ASP A 86 -15.31 -9.91 1.76
CA ASP A 86 -16.59 -9.51 2.36
C ASP A 86 -16.78 -7.98 2.38
N MET A 87 -15.69 -7.21 2.34
CA MET A 87 -15.72 -5.74 2.30
C MET A 87 -15.93 -5.18 0.88
N ALA A 88 -15.79 -6.02 -0.15
CA ALA A 88 -16.12 -5.67 -1.53
C ALA A 88 -17.65 -5.71 -1.75
N PRO A 89 -18.21 -4.87 -2.66
CA PRO A 89 -17.53 -3.90 -3.51
C PRO A 89 -17.37 -2.52 -2.86
N LYS A 90 -17.85 -2.33 -1.62
CA LYS A 90 -17.89 -1.01 -0.97
C LYS A 90 -16.49 -0.44 -0.73
N TYR A 91 -15.52 -1.29 -0.42
CA TYR A 91 -14.12 -0.93 -0.19
C TYR A 91 -13.22 -1.67 -1.17
N THR A 92 -12.14 -1.02 -1.60
CA THR A 92 -11.07 -1.64 -2.41
C THR A 92 -9.86 -1.89 -1.51
N LEU A 93 -9.55 -3.16 -1.29
CA LEU A 93 -8.41 -3.58 -0.48
C LEU A 93 -7.42 -4.31 -1.38
N GLU A 94 -6.21 -3.77 -1.49
CA GLU A 94 -5.14 -4.33 -2.31
C GLU A 94 -4.06 -4.92 -1.38
N GLN A 95 -3.62 -6.15 -1.63
CA GLN A 95 -2.56 -6.80 -0.86
C GLN A 95 -1.30 -6.95 -1.71
N PHE A 96 -0.15 -6.60 -1.12
CA PHE A 96 1.19 -6.77 -1.69
C PHE A 96 2.08 -7.55 -0.73
N LEU A 97 2.98 -8.36 -1.27
CA LEU A 97 4.07 -8.91 -0.48
C LEU A 97 5.18 -7.86 -0.35
N GLU A 98 5.79 -7.75 0.83
CA GLU A 98 6.94 -6.86 1.04
C GLU A 98 8.07 -7.17 0.03
N ALA A 99 8.32 -8.46 -0.23
CA ALA A 99 9.31 -8.90 -1.20
C ALA A 99 9.03 -8.44 -2.64
N GLU A 100 7.76 -8.21 -3.01
CA GLU A 100 7.38 -7.70 -4.33
C GLU A 100 7.66 -6.20 -4.47
N LEU A 101 7.70 -5.47 -3.36
CA LEU A 101 7.93 -4.02 -3.33
C LEU A 101 9.41 -3.64 -3.19
N MET A 102 10.29 -4.63 -3.00
CA MET A 102 11.74 -4.40 -2.88
C MET A 102 12.37 -3.88 -4.17
N VAL A 103 11.74 -4.16 -5.33
CA VAL A 103 12.20 -3.71 -6.65
C VAL A 103 11.02 -3.16 -7.41
N ASN A 104 11.12 -1.92 -7.87
CA ASN A 104 10.08 -1.34 -8.70
C ASN A 104 10.13 -1.92 -10.12
N ILE A 105 9.22 -2.85 -10.43
CA ILE A 105 9.18 -3.52 -11.73
C ILE A 105 8.86 -2.58 -12.89
N THR A 106 8.27 -1.40 -12.64
CA THR A 106 7.93 -0.44 -13.71
C THR A 106 9.17 0.23 -14.31
N GLU A 107 10.31 0.18 -13.62
CA GLU A 107 11.59 0.75 -14.08
C GLU A 107 12.42 -0.26 -14.89
N HIS A 108 11.94 -1.49 -15.02
CA HIS A 108 12.64 -2.52 -15.77
C HIS A 108 12.58 -2.22 -17.28
N GLU A 109 13.70 -2.38 -18.00
CA GLU A 109 13.84 -2.05 -19.44
C GLU A 109 12.76 -2.69 -20.34
N LEU A 110 12.36 -3.92 -20.01
CA LEU A 110 11.33 -4.66 -20.75
C LEU A 110 9.89 -4.23 -20.44
N VAL A 111 9.68 -3.33 -19.48
CA VAL A 111 8.34 -2.86 -19.08
C VAL A 111 8.12 -1.47 -19.68
N PRO A 112 7.22 -1.33 -20.69
CA PRO A 112 6.92 -0.03 -21.26
C PRO A 112 6.14 0.84 -20.26
N GLU A 113 6.04 2.13 -20.56
CA GLU A 113 5.18 3.04 -19.81
C GLU A 113 3.71 2.67 -20.00
N HIS A 114 2.98 2.54 -18.89
CA HIS A 114 1.55 2.23 -18.88
C HIS A 114 0.77 3.42 -18.33
N VAL A 115 -0.10 4.01 -19.15
CA VAL A 115 -0.96 5.13 -18.75
C VAL A 115 -2.41 4.67 -18.69
N VAL A 116 -3.07 4.92 -17.57
CA VAL A 116 -4.50 4.60 -17.39
C VAL A 116 -5.34 5.65 -18.12
N MET A 117 -6.08 5.22 -19.13
CA MET A 117 -7.01 6.10 -19.85
C MET A 117 -8.22 6.46 -18.99
N ASN A 118 -8.65 7.71 -19.08
CA ASN A 118 -9.90 8.15 -18.48
C ASN A 118 -11.11 7.69 -19.31
N ASN A 119 -12.32 7.88 -18.76
CA ASN A 119 -13.56 7.42 -19.43
C ASN A 119 -13.82 8.12 -20.76
N GLU A 120 -13.40 9.39 -20.91
CA GLU A 120 -13.58 10.18 -22.13
C GLU A 120 -12.63 9.70 -23.22
N GLU A 121 -11.34 9.57 -22.91
CA GLU A 121 -10.30 9.03 -23.79
C GLU A 121 -10.65 7.61 -24.25
N LYS A 122 -11.15 6.77 -23.34
CA LYS A 122 -11.60 5.42 -23.66
C LYS A 122 -12.78 5.46 -24.65
N THR A 123 -13.73 6.37 -24.45
CA THR A 123 -14.90 6.49 -25.34
C THR A 123 -14.48 7.00 -26.72
N GLU A 124 -13.58 7.98 -26.79
CA GLU A 124 -13.04 8.49 -28.06
C GLU A 124 -12.25 7.40 -28.81
N LEU A 125 -11.40 6.64 -28.11
CA LEU A 125 -10.63 5.55 -28.70
C LEU A 125 -11.54 4.50 -29.35
N LEU A 126 -12.64 4.14 -28.67
CA LEU A 126 -13.61 3.17 -29.18
C LEU A 126 -14.46 3.72 -30.33
N ALA A 127 -14.56 5.05 -30.48
CA ALA A 127 -15.29 5.69 -31.56
C ALA A 127 -14.48 5.83 -32.86
N ARG A 128 -13.16 5.55 -32.81
CA ARG A 128 -12.25 5.51 -33.97
C ARG A 128 -12.21 4.11 -34.57
#